data_AF-A0A0R3WYF0-F1
#
_entry.id   AF-A0A0R3WYF0-F1
#
_cell.length_a   1.000
_cell.length_b   1.000
_cell.length_c   1.000
_cell.angle_alpha   90.00
_cell.angle_beta   90.00
_cell.angle_gamma   90.00
#
_symmetry.space_group_name_H-M   'P 1'
#
loop_
_entity.id
_entity.type
_entity.pdbx_description
1 polymer ?
#
loop_
_entity_poly.entity_id
_entity_poly.type
_entity_poly.pdbx_seq_one_letter_code
_entity_poly.pdbx_strand_id
1 'polypeptide(L)'
;MLGHVENFHNAFEGSNFSPGYLALAFYQGFWAYSGWNYLNFLVEEMKNPGRNLPLAIGIALTLVTGLYMLTNIAYLAVLSPFEMLATGSGSSAVAVVFAKRAMPWISVLMPVFVGASVFGSING
;
A
#
# COMPACT_ATOMS: atom_id res chain seq x y z
N MET A 1 -1.18 -21.96 -8.96
CA MET A 1 -1.21 -20.91 -7.92
C MET A 1 -1.87 -21.52 -6.69
N LEU A 2 -1.09 -21.91 -5.68
CA LEU A 2 -1.62 -22.36 -4.40
C LEU A 2 -1.17 -21.32 -3.38
N GLY A 3 -2.12 -20.67 -2.70
CA GLY A 3 -1.83 -19.70 -1.66
C GLY A 3 -1.23 -20.39 -0.44
N HIS A 4 -0.09 -19.89 0.04
CA HIS A 4 0.59 -20.46 1.21
C HIS A 4 -0.03 -19.87 2.48
N VAL A 5 -1.06 -20.52 3.02
CA VAL A 5 -1.72 -20.10 4.28
C VAL A 5 -0.79 -20.19 5.49
N GLU A 6 0.33 -20.90 5.36
CA GLU A 6 1.37 -21.03 6.38
C GLU A 6 2.06 -19.70 6.72
N ASN A 7 2.09 -18.74 5.79
CA ASN A 7 2.66 -17.41 6.03
C ASN A 7 1.86 -16.56 7.05
N PHE A 8 0.60 -16.94 7.31
CA PHE A 8 -0.23 -16.29 8.32
C PHE A 8 0.00 -16.88 9.72
N HIS A 9 0.66 -18.03 9.81
CA HIS A 9 1.06 -18.62 11.08
C HIS A 9 2.23 -17.79 11.65
N ASN A 10 2.08 -17.30 12.88
CA ASN A 10 3.06 -16.46 13.56
C ASN A 10 3.43 -15.13 12.85
N ALA A 11 2.50 -14.55 12.07
CA ALA A 11 2.75 -13.30 11.32
C ALA A 11 3.19 -12.10 12.18
N PHE A 12 2.94 -12.13 13.49
CA PHE A 12 3.34 -11.09 14.44
C PHE A 12 4.51 -11.49 15.35
N GLU A 13 5.07 -12.70 15.20
CA GLU A 13 6.18 -13.17 16.02
C GLU A 13 7.43 -12.33 15.77
N GLY A 14 8.02 -11.78 16.84
CA GLY A 14 9.13 -10.83 16.77
C GLY A 14 8.73 -9.35 16.60
N SER A 15 7.43 -9.02 16.61
CA SER A 15 6.96 -7.63 16.53
C SER A 15 7.29 -6.84 17.81
N ASN A 16 7.78 -5.61 17.64
CA ASN A 16 8.09 -4.73 18.76
C ASN A 16 6.88 -3.85 19.10
N PHE A 17 6.23 -4.17 20.23
CA PHE A 17 5.04 -3.45 20.73
C PHE A 17 5.37 -2.26 21.63
N SER A 18 6.62 -1.79 21.65
CA SER A 18 6.98 -0.59 22.39
C SER A 18 6.19 0.63 21.85
N PRO A 19 5.72 1.54 22.73
CA PRO A 19 4.94 2.70 22.32
C PRO A 19 5.59 3.56 21.23
N GLY A 20 6.92 3.64 21.21
CA GLY A 20 7.66 4.39 20.18
C GLY A 20 7.60 3.75 18.79
N TYR A 21 7.68 2.42 18.71
CA TYR A 21 7.57 1.69 17.45
C TYR A 21 6.13 1.65 16.94
N LEU A 22 5.16 1.55 17.85
CA LEU A 22 3.74 1.71 17.50
C LEU A 22 3.47 3.11 16.95
N ALA A 23 3.97 4.17 17.59
CA ALA A 23 3.83 5.53 17.09
C ALA A 23 4.44 5.71 15.68
N LEU A 24 5.61 5.12 15.43
CA LEU A 24 6.23 5.11 14.10
C LEU A 24 5.41 4.35 13.07
N ALA A 25 4.86 3.17 13.43
CA ALA A 25 4.00 2.40 12.54
C ALA A 25 2.73 3.17 12.16
N PHE A 26 2.09 3.83 13.14
CA PHE A 26 0.96 4.73 12.88
C PHE A 26 1.35 5.94 12.03
N TYR A 27 2.52 6.52 12.26
CA TYR A 27 3.03 7.65 11.46
C TYR A 27 3.23 7.26 10.00
N GLN A 28 3.87 6.11 9.74
CA GLN A 28 4.04 5.58 8.38
C GLN A 28 2.69 5.27 7.73
N GLY A 29 1.76 4.69 8.50
CA GLY A 29 0.38 4.48 8.04
C GLY A 29 -0.32 5.78 7.67
N PHE A 30 -0.22 6.81 8.50
CA PHE A 30 -0.80 8.13 8.24
C PHE A 30 -0.18 8.81 7.01
N TRP A 31 1.12 8.65 6.81
CA TRP A 31 1.83 9.18 5.64
C TRP A 31 1.29 8.61 4.33
N ALA A 32 0.89 7.33 4.31
CA ALA A 32 0.23 6.71 3.16
C ALA A 32 -1.13 7.35 2.79
N TYR A 33 -1.78 8.06 3.73
CA TYR A 33 -3.02 8.80 3.51
C TYR A 33 -2.79 10.31 3.30
N SER A 34 -1.54 10.78 3.16
CA SER A 34 -1.18 12.21 3.08
C SER A 34 -1.64 12.95 1.80
N GLY A 35 -2.47 12.35 0.96
CA GLY A 35 -3.00 12.94 -0.28
C GLY A 35 -4.23 13.85 -0.12
N TRP A 36 -4.77 13.99 1.09
CA TRP A 36 -6.02 14.74 1.33
C TRP A 36 -5.95 16.22 0.95
N ASN A 37 -4.75 16.83 0.89
CA ASN A 37 -4.60 18.22 0.46
C ASN A 37 -4.98 18.44 -1.01
N TYR A 38 -4.79 17.45 -1.88
CA TYR A 38 -5.22 17.52 -3.28
C TYR A 38 -6.73 17.58 -3.45
N LEU A 39 -7.49 17.05 -2.48
CA LEU A 39 -8.95 17.13 -2.51
C LEU A 39 -9.45 18.57 -2.38
N ASN A 40 -8.70 19.47 -1.73
CA ASN A 40 -9.07 20.88 -1.65
C ASN A 40 -9.03 21.58 -3.01
N PHE A 41 -8.09 21.22 -3.89
CA PHE A 41 -8.06 21.74 -5.27
C PHE A 41 -9.23 21.20 -6.10
N LEU A 42 -9.59 19.93 -5.91
CA LEU A 42 -10.75 19.32 -6.57
C LEU A 42 -12.10 19.86 -6.05
N VAL A 43 -12.14 20.47 -4.86
CA VAL A 43 -13.34 21.12 -4.32
C VAL A 43 -13.76 22.30 -5.18
N GLU A 44 -12.81 23.05 -5.74
CA GLU A 44 -13.10 24.22 -6.58
C GLU A 44 -13.81 23.83 -7.89
N GLU A 45 -13.58 22.62 -8.41
CA GLU A 45 -14.26 22.08 -9.60
C GLU A 45 -15.55 21.31 -9.28
N MET A 46 -15.85 21.09 -8.00
CA MET A 46 -16.92 20.20 -7.56
C MET A 46 -18.27 20.93 -7.52
N LYS A 47 -19.26 20.46 -8.31
CA LYS A 47 -20.65 20.92 -8.16
C LYS A 47 -21.21 20.47 -6.80
N ASN A 48 -21.70 21.40 -5.98
CA ASN A 48 -22.25 21.16 -4.63
C ASN A 48 -21.26 20.47 -3.64
N PRO A 49 -20.19 21.17 -3.25
CA PRO A 49 -19.15 20.61 -2.38
C PRO A 49 -19.68 20.21 -1.00
N GLY A 50 -20.68 20.91 -0.45
CA GLY A 50 -21.23 20.60 0.88
C GLY A 50 -21.79 19.18 1.05
N ARG A 51 -22.21 18.52 -0.04
CA ARG A 51 -22.69 17.13 -0.01
C ARG A 51 -21.72 16.16 -0.69
N ASN A 52 -21.12 16.57 -1.81
CA ASN A 52 -20.29 15.68 -2.61
C ASN A 52 -18.90 15.48 -2.02
N LEU A 53 -18.37 16.47 -1.29
CA LEU A 53 -17.07 16.37 -0.62
C LEU A 53 -17.05 15.27 0.46
N PRO A 54 -17.95 15.26 1.47
CA PRO A 54 -17.94 14.22 2.49
C PRO A 54 -18.21 12.82 1.92
N LEU A 55 -19.04 12.70 0.89
CA LEU A 55 -19.29 11.43 0.19
C LEU A 55 -18.05 10.96 -0.58
N ALA A 56 -17.38 11.85 -1.31
CA ALA A 56 -16.15 11.53 -2.03
C ALA A 56 -15.05 11.08 -1.08
N ILE A 57 -14.87 11.77 0.05
CA ILE A 57 -13.92 11.40 1.10
C ILE A 57 -14.27 10.02 1.67
N GLY A 58 -15.53 9.76 2.03
CA GLY A 58 -15.95 8.48 2.59
C GLY A 58 -15.72 7.30 1.62
N ILE A 59 -16.05 7.48 0.34
CA ILE A 59 -15.83 6.47 -0.70
C ILE A 59 -14.33 6.27 -0.94
N ALA A 60 -13.57 7.35 -1.08
CA ALA A 60 -12.13 7.28 -1.27
C ALA A 60 -11.42 6.58 -0.11
N LEU A 61 -11.75 6.94 1.14
CA LEU A 61 -11.19 6.29 2.33
C LEU A 61 -11.53 4.80 2.37
N THR A 62 -12.79 4.42 2.12
CA THR A 62 -13.21 3.01 2.17
C THR A 62 -12.52 2.20 1.06
N LEU A 63 -12.44 2.76 -0.14
CA LEU A 63 -11.82 2.12 -1.29
C LEU A 63 -10.31 1.97 -1.11
N VAL A 64 -9.62 3.03 -0.69
CA VAL A 64 -8.19 2.98 -0.38
C VAL A 64 -7.91 2.00 0.74
N THR A 65 -8.69 2.03 1.83
CA THR A 65 -8.54 1.08 2.95
C THR A 65 -8.70 -0.37 2.46
N GLY A 66 -9.72 -0.64 1.64
CA GLY A 66 -9.94 -1.97 1.06
C GLY A 66 -8.80 -2.42 0.16
N LEU A 67 -8.32 -1.55 -0.74
CA LEU A 67 -7.18 -1.85 -1.61
C LEU A 67 -5.89 -2.09 -0.82
N TYR A 68 -5.63 -1.31 0.23
CA TYR A 68 -4.48 -1.51 1.11
C TYR A 68 -4.58 -2.86 1.82
N MET A 69 -5.75 -3.20 2.37
CA MET A 69 -5.95 -4.49 3.04
C MET A 69 -5.75 -5.65 2.06
N LEU A 70 -6.36 -5.58 0.88
CA LEU A 70 -6.21 -6.59 -0.18
C LEU A 70 -4.76 -6.75 -0.64
N THR A 71 -4.03 -5.64 -0.77
CA THR A 71 -2.61 -5.65 -1.15
C THR A 71 -1.76 -6.32 -0.08
N ASN A 72 -2.01 -6.03 1.20
CA ASN A 72 -1.32 -6.70 2.32
C ASN A 72 -1.60 -8.21 2.34
N ILE A 73 -2.87 -8.61 2.14
CA ILE A 73 -3.25 -10.02 2.06
C ILE A 73 -2.57 -10.70 0.87
N ALA A 74 -2.53 -10.06 -0.30
CA ALA A 74 -1.88 -10.58 -1.49
C ALA A 74 -0.37 -10.78 -1.28
N TYR A 75 0.31 -9.82 -0.62
CA TYR A 75 1.73 -9.96 -0.29
C TYR A 75 1.98 -11.13 0.66
N LEU A 76 1.22 -11.24 1.75
CA LEU A 76 1.38 -12.33 2.72
C LEU A 76 1.02 -13.70 2.14
N ALA A 77 0.12 -13.77 1.14
CA ALA A 77 -0.23 -15.02 0.48
C ALA A 77 0.90 -15.59 -0.41
N VAL A 78 1.84 -14.74 -0.85
CA VAL A 78 2.89 -15.09 -1.82
C VAL A 78 4.30 -15.01 -1.23
N LEU A 79 4.53 -14.12 -0.27
CA LEU A 79 5.82 -13.87 0.37
C LEU A 79 5.72 -14.13 1.88
N SER A 80 6.79 -14.67 2.47
CA SER A 80 6.86 -14.80 3.93
C SER A 80 7.16 -13.44 4.58
N PRO A 81 6.76 -13.21 5.85
CA PRO A 81 7.05 -11.97 6.57
C PRO A 81 8.53 -11.62 6.61
N PHE A 82 9.40 -12.64 6.71
CA PHE A 82 10.85 -12.48 6.71
C PHE A 82 11.39 -11.97 5.38
N GLU A 83 10.89 -12.49 4.25
CA GLU A 83 11.27 -12.02 2.91
C GLU A 83 10.84 -10.56 2.69
N MET A 84 9.65 -10.20 3.15
CA MET A 84 9.12 -8.83 3.05
C MET A 84 9.98 -7.83 3.84
N LEU A 85 10.37 -8.19 5.07
CA LEU A 85 11.26 -7.37 5.91
C LEU A 85 12.67 -7.26 5.31
N ALA A 86 13.22 -8.36 4.79
CA ALA A 86 14.54 -8.37 4.15
C ALA A 86 14.58 -7.49 2.89
N THR A 87 13.48 -7.42 2.11
CA THR A 87 13.37 -6.52 0.96
C THR A 87 13.30 -5.04 1.33
N GLY A 88 12.74 -4.71 2.49
CA GLY A 88 12.66 -3.32 2.99
C GLY A 88 14.03 -2.72 3.38
N SER A 89 15.05 -3.56 3.57
CA SER A 89 16.38 -3.15 4.05
C SER A 89 17.39 -2.74 2.97
N GLY A 90 17.01 -2.74 1.68
CA GLY A 90 17.80 -2.01 0.67
C GLY A 90 18.17 -2.72 -0.63
N SER A 91 17.33 -3.59 -1.21
CA SER A 91 17.69 -4.15 -2.53
C SER A 91 16.57 -4.40 -3.53
N SER A 92 15.29 -4.41 -3.15
CA SER A 92 14.19 -4.58 -4.12
C SER A 92 12.85 -4.11 -3.57
N ALA A 93 12.05 -3.43 -4.40
CA ALA A 93 10.68 -3.10 -4.05
C ALA A 93 9.84 -4.38 -3.88
N VAL A 94 9.05 -4.45 -2.80
CA VAL A 94 8.20 -5.62 -2.47
C VAL A 94 7.31 -6.03 -3.65
N ALA A 95 6.80 -5.05 -4.40
CA ALA A 95 6.00 -5.27 -5.61
C ALA A 95 6.75 -6.02 -6.72
N VAL A 96 8.06 -5.78 -6.89
CA VAL A 96 8.87 -6.45 -7.92
C VAL A 96 9.15 -7.90 -7.53
N VAL A 97 9.40 -8.16 -6.25
CA VAL A 97 9.62 -9.52 -5.73
C VAL A 97 8.32 -10.32 -5.77
N PHE A 98 7.19 -9.71 -5.41
CA PHE A 98 5.86 -10.29 -5.58
C PHE A 98 5.57 -10.64 -7.04
N ALA A 99 5.80 -9.71 -7.97
CA ALA A 99 5.51 -9.94 -9.38
C ALA A 99 6.39 -11.02 -10.01
N LYS A 100 7.68 -11.10 -9.63
CA LYS A 100 8.55 -12.21 -10.06
C LYS A 100 8.02 -13.58 -9.63
N ARG A 101 7.37 -13.66 -8.47
CA ARG A 101 6.88 -14.92 -7.89
C ARG A 101 5.46 -15.27 -8.33
N ALA A 102 4.57 -14.29 -8.43
CA ALA A 102 3.18 -14.47 -8.83
C ALA A 102 2.97 -14.47 -10.35
N MET A 103 3.68 -13.62 -11.08
CA MET A 103 3.50 -13.38 -12.52
C MET A 103 4.85 -13.15 -13.22
N PRO A 104 5.72 -14.17 -13.32
CA PRO A 104 7.07 -14.04 -13.87
C PRO A 104 7.10 -13.46 -15.29
N TRP A 105 6.10 -13.78 -16.11
CA TRP A 105 5.90 -13.27 -17.47
C TRP A 105 5.68 -11.76 -17.58
N ILE A 106 5.10 -11.10 -16.56
CA ILE A 106 4.84 -9.65 -16.53
C ILE A 106 5.83 -8.91 -15.59
N SER A 107 6.61 -9.66 -14.81
CA SER A 107 7.48 -9.10 -13.77
C SER A 107 8.52 -8.07 -14.26
N VAL A 108 8.93 -8.14 -15.53
CA VAL A 108 9.84 -7.16 -16.18
C VAL A 108 9.17 -5.79 -16.37
N LEU A 109 7.84 -5.74 -16.50
CA LEU A 109 7.09 -4.51 -16.67
C LEU A 109 6.73 -3.83 -15.34
N MET A 110 6.78 -4.56 -14.21
CA MET A 110 6.41 -3.97 -12.91
C MET A 110 7.26 -2.76 -12.50
N PRO A 111 8.59 -2.73 -12.67
CA PRO A 111 9.38 -1.54 -12.40
C PRO A 111 8.92 -0.32 -13.21
N VAL A 112 8.44 -0.53 -14.44
CA VAL A 112 7.91 0.53 -15.31
C VAL A 112 6.58 1.05 -14.76
N PHE A 113 5.66 0.17 -14.36
CA PHE A 113 4.40 0.60 -13.74
C PHE A 113 4.60 1.31 -12.40
N VAL A 114 5.49 0.81 -11.55
CA VAL A 114 5.84 1.46 -10.28
C VAL A 114 6.48 2.82 -10.55
N GLY A 115 7.43 2.89 -11.48
CA GLY A 115 8.08 4.14 -11.89
C GLY A 115 7.08 5.16 -12.44
N ALA A 116 6.18 4.74 -13.31
CA ALA A 116 5.12 5.58 -13.87
C ALA A 116 4.15 6.07 -12.77
N SER A 117 3.80 5.23 -11.80
CA SER A 117 2.97 5.62 -10.66
C SER A 117 3.66 6.68 -9.79
N VAL A 118 4.94 6.50 -9.46
CA VAL A 118 5.71 7.48 -8.68
C VAL A 118 5.87 8.78 -9.45
N PHE A 119 6.16 8.70 -10.75
CA PHE A 119 6.28 9.87 -11.61
C PHE A 119 4.93 10.60 -11.76
N GLY A 120 3.82 9.87 -11.82
CA GLY A 120 2.47 10.44 -11.83
C GLY A 120 2.11 11.12 -10.50
N SER A 121 2.52 10.56 -9.36
CA SER A 121 2.30 11.17 -8.05
C SER A 121 3.12 12.44 -7.81
N ILE A 122 4.24 12.63 -8.52
CA ILE A 122 5.12 13.82 -8.39
C ILE A 122 4.72 14.93 -9.39
N ASN A 123 4.23 14.58 -10.58
CA ASN A 123 3.79 15.56 -11.59
C ASN A 123 2.30 15.93 -11.51
N GLY A 124 1.55 15.29 -10.61
CA GLY A 124 0.13 15.56 -10.35
C GLY A 124 -0.10 16.74 -9.42
#